data_AF-A0A916F7H1-F1
#
_entry.id   AF-A0A916F7H1-F1
#
_cell.length_a   1.000
_cell.length_b   1.000
_cell.length_c   1.000
_cell.angle_alpha   90.00
_cell.angle_beta   90.00
_cell.angle_gamma   90.00
#
_symmetry.space_group_name_H-M   'P 1'
#
loop_
_entity.id
_entity.type
_entity.pdbx_description
1 polymer ?
#
loop_
_entity_poly.entity_id
_entity_poly.type
_entity_poly.pdbx_seq_one_letter_code
_entity_poly.pdbx_strand_id
1 'polypeptide(L)' 'HMVSAWAGTNRLVLGQEATEEKSNEITAIPKLLEVLELKGCIVTIDAMGCQKAIAEQI' A
#
# COMPACT_ATOMS: atom_id res chain seq x y z
N HIS A 1 1.84 1.48 -13.69
CA HIS A 1 2.19 0.30 -12.86
C HIS A 1 1.04 0.05 -11.88
N MET A 2 0.99 -1.07 -11.15
CA MET A 2 -0.12 -1.38 -10.23
C MET A 2 0.44 -1.69 -8.85
N VAL A 3 -0.09 -1.05 -7.82
CA VAL A 3 0.21 -1.36 -6.41
C VAL A 3 -0.90 -2.24 -5.87
N SER A 4 -0.56 -3.33 -5.20
CA SER A 4 -1.54 -4.29 -4.67
C SER A 4 -1.31 -4.56 -3.19
N ALA A 5 -2.37 -4.55 -2.40
CA ALA A 5 -2.34 -4.98 -1.00
C ALA A 5 -2.67 -6.47 -0.91
N TRP A 6 -1.69 -7.27 -0.51
CA TRP A 6 -1.80 -8.72 -0.47
C TRP A 6 -1.94 -9.25 0.96
N ALA A 7 -3.03 -9.96 1.24
CA ALA A 7 -3.23 -10.70 2.47
C ALA A 7 -2.59 -12.09 2.35
N GLY A 8 -1.37 -12.25 2.88
CA GLY A 8 -0.58 -13.47 2.77
C GLY A 8 -1.30 -14.74 3.19
N THR A 9 -1.89 -14.75 4.39
CA THR A 9 -2.60 -15.92 4.94
C THR A 9 -3.80 -16.32 4.10
N ASN A 10 -4.58 -15.34 3.65
CA ASN A 10 -5.83 -15.56 2.92
C ASN A 10 -5.61 -15.78 1.42
N ARG A 11 -4.38 -15.58 0.95
CA ARG A 11 -4.01 -15.61 -0.47
C ARG A 11 -4.93 -14.74 -1.33
N LEU A 12 -5.22 -13.54 -0.83
CA LEU A 12 -6.21 -12.63 -1.41
C LEU A 12 -5.61 -11.24 -1.61
N VAL A 13 -5.95 -10.62 -2.73
CA VAL A 13 -5.71 -9.19 -2.94
C VAL A 13 -6.87 -8.42 -2.32
N LEU A 14 -6.57 -7.60 -1.32
CA LEU A 14 -7.58 -6.80 -0.59
C LEU A 14 -7.92 -5.50 -1.31
N GLY A 15 -6.99 -4.98 -2.10
CA GLY A 15 -7.17 -3.77 -2.87
C GLY A 15 -6.00 -3.56 -3.83
N GLN A 16 -6.24 -2.76 -4.87
CA GLN A 16 -5.23 -2.38 -5.84
C GLN A 16 -5.45 -0.92 -6.24
N GLU A 17 -4.36 -0.19 -6.47
CA GLU A 17 -4.38 1.18 -6.98
C GLU A 17 -3.41 1.29 -8.16
N ALA A 18 -3.91 1.81 -9.27
CA ALA A 18 -3.10 2.02 -10.47
C ALA A 18 -2.22 3.26 -10.28
N THR A 19 -0.94 3.15 -10.64
CA THR A 19 -0.05 4.30 -10.70
C THR A 19 -0.25 5.05 -12.01
N GLU A 20 -0.30 6.37 -11.93
CA GLU A 20 -0.33 7.22 -13.12
C GLU A 20 0.95 7.06 -13.97
N GLU A 21 0.86 7.31 -15.27
CA GLU A 21 1.88 6.98 -16.27
C GLU A 21 3.24 7.67 -16.04
N LYS A 22 3.26 8.79 -15.33
CA LYS A 22 4.47 9.54 -14.92
C LYS A 22 4.69 9.56 -13.41
N SER A 23 3.87 8.84 -12.64
CA SER A 23 3.95 8.80 -11.17
C SER A 23 4.42 7.45 -10.66
N ASN A 24 5.15 7.50 -9.55
CA ASN A 24 5.65 6.32 -8.85
C ASN A 24 4.59 5.77 -7.88
N GLU A 25 4.88 4.60 -7.33
CA GLU A 25 4.07 3.91 -6.33
C GLU A 25 3.84 4.76 -5.06
N ILE A 26 4.73 5.74 -4.81
CA ILE A 26 4.69 6.69 -3.69
C ILE A 26 3.33 7.41 -3.58
N THR A 27 2.71 7.80 -4.69
CA THR A 27 1.42 8.50 -4.66
C THR A 27 0.22 7.56 -4.60
N ALA A 28 0.41 6.29 -4.99
CA ALA A 28 -0.65 5.28 -5.00
C ALA A 28 -0.79 4.57 -3.64
N ILE A 29 0.33 4.38 -2.93
CA ILE A 29 0.35 3.72 -1.61
C ILE A 29 -0.60 4.41 -0.61
N PRO A 30 -0.54 5.74 -0.37
CA PRO A 30 -1.43 6.40 0.59
C PRO A 30 -2.91 6.15 0.30
N LYS A 31 -3.32 6.24 -0.98
CA LYS A 31 -4.71 6.02 -1.39
C LYS A 31 -5.16 4.59 -1.07
N LEU A 32 -4.27 3.61 -1.24
CA LEU A 32 -4.55 2.23 -0.94
C LEU A 32 -4.60 1.97 0.58
N LEU A 33 -3.77 2.65 1.37
CA LEU A 33 -3.79 2.52 2.84
C LEU A 33 -5.06 3.11 3.45
N GLU A 34 -5.58 4.23 2.91
CA GLU A 34 -6.80 4.90 3.42
C GLU A 34 -8.04 4.00 3.44
N VAL A 35 -8.12 3.04 2.51
CA VAL A 35 -9.26 2.12 2.38
C VAL A 35 -9.07 0.80 3.14
N LEU A 36 -7.90 0.58 3.77
CA LEU A 36 -7.56 -0.66 4.46
C LEU A 36 -7.59 -0.45 5.98
N GLU A 37 -8.20 -1.38 6.71
CA GLU A 37 -8.09 -1.45 8.17
C GLU A 37 -6.81 -2.22 8.53
N LEU A 38 -5.78 -1.49 8.98
CA LEU A 38 -4.45 -2.04 9.24
C LEU A 38 -4.10 -2.15 10.73
N LYS A 39 -5.00 -1.71 11.63
CA LYS A 39 -4.74 -1.65 13.06
C LYS A 39 -4.42 -3.04 13.63
N GLY A 40 -3.21 -3.18 14.17
CA GLY A 40 -2.73 -4.44 14.75
C GLY A 40 -2.25 -5.46 13.70
N CYS A 41 -2.19 -5.08 12.43
CA CYS A 41 -1.58 -5.89 11.38
C CYS A 41 -0.06 -5.64 11.29
N ILE A 42 0.67 -6.65 10.81
CA ILE A 42 2.05 -6.47 10.36
C ILE A 42 1.98 -6.07 8.89
N VAL A 43 2.46 -4.86 8.59
CA VAL A 43 2.54 -4.35 7.22
C VAL A 43 3.98 -4.45 6.73
N THR A 44 4.16 -5.16 5.62
CA THR A 44 5.43 -5.20 4.89
C THR A 44 5.25 -4.43 3.59
N ILE A 45 6.14 -3.47 3.34
CA ILE A 45 6.11 -2.63 2.14
C ILE A 45 7.49 -2.58 1.49
N ASP A 46 7.53 -2.30 0.19
CA ASP A 46 8.77 -2.06 -0.50
C ASP A 46 9.55 -0.88 0.12
N ALA A 47 10.88 -0.94 0.07
CA ALA A 47 11.76 0.07 0.66
C ALA A 47 11.50 1.49 0.11
N MET A 48 11.07 1.63 -1.15
CA MET A 48 10.72 2.92 -1.75
C MET A 48 9.49 3.57 -1.09
N GLY A 49 8.61 2.75 -0.51
CA GLY A 49 7.42 3.15 0.25
C GLY A 49 7.69 3.51 1.71
N CYS A 50 8.89 3.27 2.25
CA CYS A 50 9.29 3.58 3.63
C CYS A 50 9.49 5.09 3.89
N GLN A 51 8.51 5.90 3.52
CA GLN A 51 8.52 7.35 3.75
C GLN A 51 7.75 7.68 5.03
N LYS A 52 8.18 8.72 5.75
CA LYS A 52 7.57 9.13 7.03
C LYS A 52 6.05 9.34 6.90
N ALA A 53 5.62 10.06 5.88
CA ALA A 53 4.20 10.35 5.65
C ALA A 53 3.35 9.10 5.31
N ILE A 54 3.97 8.05 4.76
CA ILE A 54 3.30 6.77 4.51
C ILE A 54 3.25 5.96 5.81
N ALA A 55 4.34 5.93 6.57
CA ALA A 55 4.42 5.23 7.84
C ALA A 55 3.45 5.78 8.90
N GLU A 56 3.11 7.07 8.84
CA GLU A 56 2.10 7.71 9.70
C GLU A 56 0.66 7.22 9.44
N GLN A 57 0.41 6.52 8.33
CA GLN A 57 -0.90 5.97 7.94
C GLN A 57 -1.08 4.49 8.26
N ILE A 58 -0.05 3.84 8.82
CA ILE A 58 -0.01 2.42 9.19
C ILE A 58 -0.14 2.30 10.71
#